data_AF-A0A498QMX9-F1
#
_entry.id   AF-A0A498QMX9-F1
#
_cell.length_a   1.000
_cell.length_b   1.000
_cell.length_c   1.000
_cell.angle_alpha   90.00
_cell.angle_beta   90.00
_cell.angle_gamma   90.00
#
_symmetry.space_group_name_H-M   'P 1'
#
loop_
_entity.id
_entity.type
_entity.pdbx_description
1 polymer ?
#
loop_
_entity_poly.entity_id
_entity_poly.type
_entity_poly.pdbx_seq_one_letter_code
_entity_poly.pdbx_strand_id
1 'polypeptide(L)'
;MAIDYTRKDFLRCVRELPGGGVDVALDGIGGSLSFRSLRALRRGGRLVLFGHYSTVARGRRTWRGSARFYAWAGAAALGGLVSPSLGGT
;
A
#
# COMPACT_ATOMS: atom_id res chain seq x y z
N MET A 1 -7.44 -14.80 7.87
CA MET A 1 -8.73 -14.39 7.27
C MET A 1 -8.47 -13.88 5.87
N ALA A 2 -9.24 -14.35 4.89
CA ALA A 2 -9.19 -13.80 3.53
C ALA A 2 -10.32 -12.77 3.35
N ILE A 3 -10.02 -11.65 2.70
CA ILE A 3 -10.99 -10.61 2.35
C ILE A 3 -11.12 -10.58 0.83
N ASP A 4 -12.34 -10.82 0.33
CA ASP A 4 -12.66 -10.53 -1.06
C ASP A 4 -12.85 -9.01 -1.25
N TYR A 5 -11.79 -8.35 -1.70
CA TYR A 5 -11.75 -6.91 -1.93
C TYR A 5 -12.60 -6.45 -3.13
N THR A 6 -13.10 -7.37 -3.95
CA THR A 6 -13.98 -7.05 -5.09
C THR A 6 -15.43 -6.87 -4.65
N ARG A 7 -15.80 -7.49 -3.52
CA ARG A 7 -17.16 -7.43 -2.95
C ARG A 7 -17.25 -6.58 -1.68
N LYS A 8 -16.13 -6.38 -0.98
CA LYS A 8 -16.09 -5.67 0.30
C LYS A 8 -15.00 -4.60 0.29
N ASP A 9 -15.26 -3.48 0.97
CA ASP A 9 -14.20 -2.50 1.25
C ASP A 9 -13.22 -3.08 2.26
N PHE A 10 -12.11 -3.61 1.75
CA PHE A 10 -11.10 -4.24 2.58
C PHE A 10 -10.52 -3.28 3.63
N LEU A 11 -10.44 -1.98 3.35
CA LEU A 11 -9.88 -1.00 4.29
C LEU A 11 -10.76 -0.90 5.54
N ARG A 12 -12.08 -0.92 5.35
CA ARG A 12 -13.04 -0.95 6.45
C ARG A 12 -12.89 -2.23 7.26
N CYS A 13 -12.86 -3.39 6.60
CA CYS A 13 -12.70 -4.67 7.28
C CYS A 13 -11.40 -4.74 8.09
N VAL A 14 -10.30 -4.19 7.57
CA VAL A 14 -9.00 -4.18 8.28
C VAL A 14 -9.03 -3.25 9.49
N ARG A 15 -9.74 -2.11 9.41
CA ARG A 15 -9.89 -1.19 10.55
C ARG A 15 -10.80 -1.72 11.65
N GLU A 16 -11.72 -2.62 11.32
CA GLU A 16 -12.59 -3.29 12.29
C GLU A 16 -11.85 -4.43 13.03
N LEU A 17 -10.62 -4.79 12.63
CA LEU A 17 -9.82 -5.76 13.37
C LEU A 17 -9.38 -5.21 14.74
N PRO A 18 -9.20 -6.08 15.74
CA PRO A 18 -8.60 -5.70 17.01
C PRO A 18 -7.26 -4.96 16.79
N GLY A 19 -7.12 -3.77 17.37
CA GLY A 19 -5.96 -2.91 17.15
C GLY A 19 -6.09 -1.90 16.00
N GLY A 20 -7.24 -1.86 15.30
CA GLY A 20 -7.60 -0.77 14.38
C GLY A 20 -6.86 -0.74 13.05
N GLY A 21 -6.12 -1.81 12.72
CA GLY A 21 -5.31 -1.89 11.50
C GLY A 21 -4.18 -2.92 11.61
N VAL A 22 -3.27 -2.90 10.63
CA VAL A 22 -2.14 -3.86 10.55
C VAL A 22 -0.79 -3.19 10.77
N ASP A 23 0.19 -3.93 11.29
CA ASP A 23 1.59 -3.45 11.38
C ASP A 23 2.27 -3.44 10.03
N VAL A 24 1.97 -4.43 9.19
CA VAL A 24 2.65 -4.64 7.93
C VAL A 24 1.63 -4.88 6.82
N ALA A 25 1.74 -4.11 5.75
CA ALA A 25 0.98 -4.31 4.53
C ALA A 25 1.96 -4.72 3.42
N LEU A 26 1.75 -5.91 2.85
CA LEU A 26 2.51 -6.41 1.71
C LEU A 26 1.67 -6.18 0.44
N ASP A 27 2.10 -5.28 -0.43
CA ASP A 27 1.35 -4.91 -1.64
C ASP A 27 2.11 -5.33 -2.91
N GLY A 28 1.55 -6.35 -3.59
CA GLY A 28 2.01 -6.86 -4.87
C GLY A 28 1.32 -6.22 -6.09
N ILE A 29 0.29 -5.40 -5.90
CA ILE A 29 -0.48 -4.81 -7.00
C ILE A 29 0.13 -3.47 -7.41
N GLY A 30 0.45 -2.62 -6.42
CA GLY A 30 0.99 -1.29 -6.64
C GLY A 30 -0.04 -0.26 -7.12
N GLY A 31 0.42 0.97 -7.40
CA GLY A 31 -0.41 2.04 -7.96
C GLY A 31 -1.37 2.67 -6.94
N SER A 32 -2.57 3.03 -7.37
CA SER A 32 -3.54 3.74 -6.51
C SER A 32 -4.07 2.88 -5.36
N LEU A 33 -4.03 1.55 -5.48
CA LEU A 33 -4.45 0.63 -4.41
C LEU A 33 -3.52 0.73 -3.20
N SER A 34 -2.24 1.05 -3.42
CA SER A 34 -1.24 1.17 -2.37
C SER A 34 -1.53 2.27 -1.35
N PHE A 35 -2.33 3.27 -1.70
CA PHE A 35 -2.83 4.23 -0.70
C PHE A 35 -3.79 3.62 0.29
N ARG A 36 -4.67 2.73 -0.19
CA ARG A 36 -5.59 2.03 0.69
C ARG A 36 -4.80 1.06 1.58
N SER A 37 -3.77 0.42 1.04
CA SER A 37 -2.81 -0.39 1.81
C SER A 37 -2.08 0.44 2.89
N LEU A 38 -1.62 1.65 2.56
CA LEU A 38 -0.99 2.57 3.51
C LEU A 38 -1.96 3.01 4.62
N ARG A 39 -3.22 3.31 4.26
CA ARG A 39 -4.27 3.73 5.22
C ARG A 39 -4.75 2.62 6.15
N ALA A 40 -4.44 1.37 5.81
CA ALA A 40 -4.73 0.20 6.63
C ALA A 40 -3.67 -0.02 7.73
N LEU A 41 -2.52 0.67 7.62
CA LEU A 41 -1.47 0.60 8.63
C LEU A 41 -1.89 1.34 9.89
N ARG A 42 -1.50 0.77 11.04
CA ARG A 42 -1.49 1.50 12.29
C ARG A 42 -0.28 2.44 12.37
N ARG A 43 -0.25 3.30 13.40
CA ARG A 43 0.91 4.15 13.68
C ARG A 43 2.16 3.27 13.85
N GLY A 44 3.25 3.63 13.16
CA GLY A 44 4.50 2.85 13.15
C GLY A 44 4.50 1.64 12.21
N GLY A 45 3.39 1.37 11.50
CA GLY A 45 3.31 0.28 10.54
C GLY A 45 4.12 0.53 9.26
N ARG A 46 4.41 -0.53 8.51
CA ARG A 46 5.25 -0.53 7.31
C ARG A 46 4.51 -1.07 6.10
N LEU A 47 4.55 -0.32 4.99
CA LEU A 47 4.12 -0.78 3.67
C LEU A 47 5.33 -1.34 2.92
N VAL A 48 5.23 -2.58 2.44
CA VAL A 48 6.21 -3.22 1.56
C VAL A 48 5.60 -3.33 0.18
N LEU A 49 6.13 -2.54 -0.76
CA LEU A 49 5.76 -2.60 -2.17
C LEU A 49 6.70 -3.56 -2.88
N PHE A 50 6.18 -4.69 -3.36
CA PHE A 50 7.02 -5.71 -4.01
C PHE A 50 6.48 -6.18 -5.36
N GLY A 51 5.36 -5.62 -5.84
CA GLY A 51 4.80 -6.00 -7.14
C GLY A 51 4.38 -4.82 -8.03
N HIS A 52 4.43 -5.08 -9.34
CA HIS A 52 4.21 -4.14 -10.44
C HIS A 52 3.00 -4.52 -11.29
N TYR A 53 2.06 -5.33 -10.78
CA TYR A 53 0.95 -5.87 -11.58
C TYR A 53 0.07 -4.76 -12.19
N SER A 54 -0.11 -3.63 -11.50
CA SER A 54 -0.79 -2.44 -12.03
C SER A 54 -0.11 -1.79 -13.25
N THR A 55 1.14 -2.15 -13.56
CA THR A 55 1.89 -1.60 -14.71
C THR A 55 1.82 -2.46 -15.97
N VAL A 56 1.19 -3.64 -15.87
CA VAL A 56 1.02 -4.58 -16.97
C VAL A 56 -0.37 -4.39 -17.59
N ALA A 57 -0.41 -3.95 -18.84
CA ALA A 57 -1.65 -3.88 -19.64
C ALA A 57 -1.46 -4.72 -20.90
N ARG A 58 -2.38 -5.65 -21.18
CA ARG A 58 -2.33 -6.56 -22.35
C ARG A 58 -1.00 -7.36 -22.47
N GLY A 59 -0.45 -7.82 -21.35
CA GLY A 59 0.77 -8.65 -21.34
C GLY A 59 2.07 -7.90 -21.66
N ARG A 60 2.06 -6.57 -21.79
CA ARG A 60 3.26 -5.75 -21.97
C ARG A 60 3.36 -4.71 -20.87
N ARG A 61 4.57 -4.57 -20.31
CA ARG A 61 4.91 -3.50 -19.36
C ARG A 61 4.90 -2.17 -20.12
N THR A 62 4.02 -1.25 -19.74
CA THR A 62 4.00 0.07 -20.37
C THR A 62 4.98 1.00 -19.66
N TRP A 63 5.72 1.80 -20.42
CA TRP A 63 6.65 2.77 -19.85
C TRP A 63 5.91 3.82 -19.00
N ARG A 64 4.72 4.24 -19.44
CA ARG A 64 3.85 5.18 -18.70
C ARG A 64 3.35 4.60 -17.38
N GLY A 65 2.97 3.32 -17.37
CA GLY A 65 2.58 2.61 -16.14
C GLY A 65 3.75 2.49 -15.16
N SER A 66 4.94 2.18 -15.68
CA SER A 66 6.17 2.10 -14.87
C SER A 66 6.59 3.46 -14.30
N ALA A 67 6.58 4.52 -15.11
CA ALA A 67 6.90 5.87 -14.65
C ALA A 67 5.93 6.35 -13.56
N ARG A 68 4.62 6.11 -13.74
CA ARG A 68 3.61 6.40 -12.70
C ARG A 68 3.85 5.60 -11.43
N PHE A 69 4.18 4.31 -11.55
CA PHE A 69 4.49 3.48 -10.39
C PHE A 69 5.69 4.00 -9.60
N TYR A 70 6.79 4.35 -10.26
CA TYR A 70 7.99 4.84 -9.57
C TYR A 70 7.81 6.24 -8.99
N ALA A 71 7.10 7.14 -9.68
CA ALA A 71 6.70 8.42 -9.11
C ALA A 71 5.82 8.21 -7.85
N TRP A 72 4.93 7.22 -7.89
CA TRP A 72 4.07 6.86 -6.76
C TRP A 72 4.83 6.24 -5.59
N ALA A 73 5.70 5.28 -5.85
CA ALA A 73 6.55 4.66 -4.85
C ALA A 73 7.47 5.71 -4.20
N GLY A 74 8.00 6.64 -4.99
CA GLY A 74 8.76 7.79 -4.51
C GLY A 74 7.94 8.69 -3.58
N ALA A 75 6.72 9.06 -3.96
CA ALA A 75 5.83 9.85 -3.11
C ALA A 75 5.43 9.13 -1.81
N ALA A 76 5.18 7.82 -1.86
CA ALA A 76 4.88 7.02 -0.67
C ALA A 76 6.10 6.88 0.25
N ALA A 77 7.30 6.69 -0.31
CA ALA A 77 8.55 6.66 0.46
C ALA A 77 8.84 8.02 1.10
N LEU A 78 8.64 9.12 0.36
CA LEU A 78 8.73 10.49 0.90
C LEU A 78 7.67 10.74 1.98
N GLY A 79 6.44 10.29 1.81
CA GLY A 79 5.41 10.35 2.86
C GLY A 79 5.75 9.55 4.11
N GLY A 80 6.47 8.43 3.94
CA GLY A 80 7.07 7.66 5.04
C GLY A 80 8.23 8.38 5.73
N LEU A 81 9.07 9.09 4.96
CA LEU A 81 10.13 9.97 5.48
C LEU A 81 9.56 11.20 6.22
N VAL A 82 8.43 11.74 5.75
CA VAL A 82 7.70 12.88 6.34
C VAL A 82 6.75 12.44 7.47
N SER A 83 6.66 11.13 7.77
CA SER A 83 6.16 10.64 9.05
C SER A 83 7.32 10.22 9.97
N PRO A 84 8.19 11.15 10.43
CA PRO A 84 9.10 10.84 11.51
C PRO A 84 8.30 10.91 12.82
N SER A 85 7.90 9.76 13.32
CA SER A 85 7.78 9.53 14.77
C SER A 85 8.31 8.12 15.03
N LEU A 86 9.63 7.90 14.96
CA LEU A 86 10.73 8.31 15.86
C LEU A 86 10.77 7.46 17.13
N GLY A 87 11.95 6.88 17.38
CA GLY A 87 12.23 6.08 18.55
C GLY A 87 12.25 6.88 19.85
N GLY A 88 12.27 6.13 20.95
CA GLY A 88 12.44 6.63 22.30
C GLY A 88 11.45 5.99 23.26
N THR A 89 12.00 5.17 24.16
CA THR A 89 11.44 4.48 25.35
C THR A 89 10.46 3.34 25.13
#